data_AF-A0A3R8WS59-F1
#
_entry.id   AF-A0A3R8WS59-F1
#
_cell.length_a   1.000
_cell.length_b   1.000
_cell.length_c   1.000
_cell.angle_alpha   90.00
_cell.angle_beta   90.00
_cell.angle_gamma   90.00
#
_symmetry.space_group_name_H-M   'P 1'
#
loop_
_entity.id
_entity.type
_entity.pdbx_description
1 polymer ?
#
loop_
_entity_poly.entity_id
_entity_poly.type
_entity_poly.pdbx_seq_one_letter_code
_entity_poly.pdbx_strand_id
1 'polypeptide(L)'
;MDTQTAIMTLGRTEPPSSTVAAALNTLDGEITPEDLYAILSRSKVTRLAHAALDGHTDSPWRNRLYELLAEEVRQDDAWQADAAPKMREVVDAVQEFGGRIIKGLCAQSVYPRPELRHLGDVDVQFPQWSAARPLVDWLRERDWVYDTDEMPWLKWHDNGAVYGQVSLVYPDNKNPHARVDLHIGAFSVGHAGLLPLVGWRTGTALGRPATVPGVETSIAITAAHALCDQMLSVKDVNDLHALISDTTPDWVSVSELCRSVRAQGALARVVNAVRQAYPESTAVLPPDLGEETALELTPPGPEARAEAFAALAHEDERARGADETAATALAGSARHYFSADLSPRVADPDGAAAPGDPGRDRCWRLVPREVWETLAETAADGTPAEVTSIELAAGMTLFGGANAWAVRYGRDVFVPTVWGEISRDSLALARRLTAGPA
;
A
#
# COMPACT_ATOMS: atom_id res chain seq x y z
N MET A 1 -2.67 17.44 27.18
CA MET A 1 -2.50 16.50 26.06
C MET A 1 -3.84 16.44 25.36
N ASP A 2 -3.90 16.62 24.05
CA ASP A 2 -5.15 16.42 23.31
C ASP A 2 -5.39 14.93 23.01
N THR A 3 -6.60 14.58 22.56
CA THR A 3 -7.01 13.20 22.24
C THR A 3 -6.06 12.55 21.24
N GLN A 4 -5.66 13.27 20.19
CA GLN A 4 -4.79 12.71 19.15
C GLN A 4 -3.41 12.34 19.71
N THR A 5 -2.79 13.24 20.48
CA THR A 5 -1.51 13.03 21.14
C THR A 5 -1.59 11.88 22.14
N ALA A 6 -2.72 11.75 22.85
CA ALA A 6 -2.94 10.63 23.76
C ALA A 6 -3.01 9.28 23.03
N ILE A 7 -3.71 9.20 21.88
CA ILE A 7 -3.75 7.98 21.06
C ILE A 7 -2.35 7.62 20.54
N MET A 8 -1.62 8.59 20.00
CA MET A 8 -0.25 8.39 19.53
C MET A 8 0.67 7.92 20.67
N THR A 9 0.50 8.48 21.88
CA THR A 9 1.26 8.07 23.08
C THR A 9 1.03 6.60 23.43
N LEU A 10 -0.20 6.10 23.30
CA LEU A 10 -0.47 4.68 23.56
C LEU A 10 0.17 3.78 22.50
N GLY A 11 0.18 4.20 21.23
CA GLY A 11 0.72 3.41 20.12
C GLY A 11 2.21 3.59 19.86
N ARG A 12 2.93 4.44 20.61
CA ARG A 12 4.35 4.74 20.35
C ARG A 12 5.29 3.66 20.87
N THR A 13 6.55 3.72 20.43
CA THR A 13 7.62 2.85 20.93
C THR A 13 8.03 3.26 22.34
N GLU A 14 7.95 2.32 23.29
CA GLU A 14 8.47 2.45 24.66
C GLU A 14 8.02 3.71 25.44
N PRO A 15 6.71 4.01 25.52
CA PRO A 15 6.23 5.15 26.28
C PRO A 15 6.53 4.98 27.79
N PRO A 16 7.00 6.03 28.50
CA PRO A 16 7.09 6.00 29.95
C PRO A 16 5.70 5.80 30.58
N SER A 17 5.62 4.96 31.62
CA SER A 17 4.37 4.61 32.30
C SER A 17 3.60 5.85 32.82
N SER A 18 4.29 6.90 33.25
CA SER A 18 3.64 8.16 33.66
C SER A 18 2.91 8.86 32.51
N THR A 19 3.49 8.84 31.30
CA THR A 19 2.89 9.41 30.10
C THR A 19 1.71 8.56 29.62
N VAL A 20 1.80 7.24 29.71
CA VAL A 20 0.69 6.32 29.44
C VAL A 20 -0.49 6.62 30.37
N ALA A 21 -0.25 6.72 31.68
CA ALA A 21 -1.31 7.05 32.64
C ALA A 21 -2.00 8.38 32.31
N ALA A 22 -1.23 9.41 31.93
CA ALA A 22 -1.77 10.71 31.52
C ALA A 22 -2.62 10.62 30.23
N ALA A 23 -2.16 9.84 29.25
CA ALA A 23 -2.90 9.60 28.01
C ALA A 23 -4.22 8.86 28.29
N LEU A 24 -4.20 7.78 29.08
CA LEU A 24 -5.41 7.03 29.46
C LEU A 24 -6.41 7.88 30.23
N ASN A 25 -5.95 8.77 31.12
CA ASN A 25 -6.83 9.72 31.82
C ASN A 25 -7.48 10.73 30.86
N THR A 26 -6.81 11.06 29.75
CA THR A 26 -7.36 11.96 28.73
C THR A 26 -8.39 11.24 27.85
N LEU A 27 -8.18 9.95 27.58
CA LEU A 27 -9.04 9.17 26.67
C LEU A 27 -10.29 8.62 27.36
N ASP A 28 -10.20 8.32 28.66
CA ASP A 28 -11.34 7.84 29.45
C ASP A 28 -12.43 8.90 29.54
N GLY A 29 -13.58 8.62 28.91
CA GLY A 29 -14.71 9.55 28.80
C GLY A 29 -14.76 10.38 27.50
N GLU A 30 -13.68 10.40 26.72
CA GLU A 30 -13.62 11.10 25.42
C GLU A 30 -13.84 10.16 24.23
N ILE A 31 -13.37 8.91 24.33
CA ILE A 31 -13.49 7.89 23.29
C ILE A 31 -13.89 6.54 23.89
N THR A 32 -14.64 5.73 23.15
CA THR A 32 -14.96 4.37 23.60
C THR A 32 -13.72 3.45 23.46
N PRO A 33 -13.62 2.36 24.26
CA PRO A 33 -12.56 1.37 24.07
C PRO A 33 -12.55 0.77 22.67
N GLU A 34 -13.73 0.51 22.09
CA GLU A 34 -13.89 -0.05 20.75
C GLU A 34 -13.40 0.91 19.65
N ASP A 35 -13.73 2.19 19.73
CA ASP A 35 -13.26 3.19 18.76
C ASP A 35 -11.74 3.38 18.85
N LEU A 36 -11.21 3.43 20.08
CA LEU A 36 -9.76 3.51 20.29
C LEU A 36 -9.05 2.26 19.76
N TYR A 37 -9.59 1.08 20.04
CA TYR A 37 -9.11 -0.18 19.46
C TYR A 37 -9.09 -0.14 17.93
N ALA A 38 -10.17 0.33 17.30
CA ALA A 38 -10.25 0.43 15.84
C ALA A 38 -9.17 1.36 15.26
N ILE A 39 -8.86 2.47 15.93
CA ILE A 39 -7.78 3.39 15.52
C ILE A 39 -6.40 2.73 15.68
N LEU A 40 -6.15 2.05 16.80
CA LEU A 40 -4.87 1.39 17.09
C LEU A 40 -4.61 0.18 16.17
N SER A 41 -5.65 -0.63 15.89
CA SER A 41 -5.58 -1.75 14.95
C SER A 41 -5.34 -1.27 13.52
N ARG A 42 -6.07 -0.24 13.07
CA ARG A 42 -5.84 0.36 11.75
C ARG A 42 -4.44 0.97 11.61
N SER A 43 -3.94 1.55 12.69
CA SER A 43 -2.57 2.08 12.76
C SER A 43 -1.49 0.99 12.91
N LYS A 44 -1.86 -0.29 13.02
CA LYS A 44 -0.95 -1.44 13.18
C LYS A 44 0.00 -1.31 14.37
N VAL A 45 -0.52 -0.82 15.51
CA VAL A 45 0.22 -0.61 16.77
C VAL A 45 -0.41 -1.32 17.97
N THR A 46 -1.26 -2.32 17.74
CA THR A 46 -1.98 -3.09 18.78
C THR A 46 -1.04 -3.72 19.80
N ARG A 47 0.06 -4.34 19.35
CA ARG A 47 1.11 -4.90 20.23
C ARG A 47 1.78 -3.85 21.11
N LEU A 48 2.12 -2.70 20.54
CA LEU A 48 2.72 -1.58 21.27
C LEU A 48 1.75 -1.04 22.32
N ALA A 49 0.49 -0.82 21.93
CA ALA A 49 -0.54 -0.35 22.85
C ALA A 49 -0.85 -1.35 23.96
N HIS A 50 -0.96 -2.64 23.64
CA HIS A 50 -1.16 -3.70 24.63
C HIS A 50 -0.03 -3.71 25.67
N ALA A 51 1.23 -3.69 25.21
CA ALA A 51 2.38 -3.62 26.11
C ALA A 51 2.44 -2.32 26.93
N ALA A 52 1.98 -1.19 26.38
CA ALA A 52 1.89 0.07 27.11
C ALA A 52 0.84 0.02 28.23
N LEU A 53 -0.25 -0.72 28.03
CA LEU A 53 -1.34 -0.87 29.01
C LEU A 53 -1.01 -1.82 30.17
N ASP A 54 0.08 -2.60 30.10
CA ASP A 54 0.48 -3.49 31.17
C ASP A 54 0.66 -2.72 32.50
N GLY A 55 -0.10 -3.09 33.51
CA GLY A 55 -0.11 -2.40 34.82
C GLY A 55 -1.01 -1.17 34.91
N HIS A 56 -1.77 -0.83 33.85
CA HIS A 56 -2.72 0.29 33.78
C HIS A 56 -4.18 -0.18 33.64
N THR A 57 -4.54 -1.31 34.25
CA THR A 57 -5.86 -1.97 34.18
C THR A 57 -6.70 -1.70 35.45
N ASP A 58 -6.86 -0.43 35.80
CA ASP A 58 -7.48 0.04 37.05
C ASP A 58 -8.91 0.59 36.87
N SER A 59 -9.45 0.59 35.64
CA SER A 59 -10.84 0.98 35.36
C SER A 59 -11.54 -0.01 34.41
N PRO A 60 -12.89 -0.13 34.46
CA PRO A 60 -13.63 -0.98 33.52
C PRO A 60 -13.37 -0.63 32.05
N TRP A 61 -13.21 0.67 31.75
CA TRP A 61 -12.89 1.16 30.41
C TRP A 61 -11.52 0.65 29.94
N ARG A 62 -10.49 0.73 30.80
CA ARG A 62 -9.12 0.27 30.49
C ARG A 62 -9.04 -1.24 30.37
N ASN A 63 -9.75 -1.97 31.24
CA ASN A 63 -9.84 -3.43 31.17
C ASN A 63 -10.45 -3.88 29.84
N ARG A 64 -11.51 -3.19 29.39
CA ARG A 64 -12.14 -3.51 28.11
C ARG A 64 -11.19 -3.30 26.93
N LEU A 65 -10.46 -2.18 26.91
CA LEU A 65 -9.46 -1.93 25.87
C LEU A 65 -8.34 -2.98 25.89
N TYR A 66 -7.84 -3.33 27.08
CA TYR A 66 -6.82 -4.36 27.26
C TYR A 66 -7.28 -5.71 26.69
N GLU A 67 -8.51 -6.14 26.98
CA GLU A 67 -9.08 -7.38 26.45
C GLU A 67 -9.17 -7.41 24.92
N LEU A 68 -9.63 -6.31 24.31
CA LEU A 68 -9.71 -6.17 22.85
C LEU A 68 -8.33 -6.29 22.20
N LEU A 69 -7.34 -5.57 22.74
CA LEU A 69 -5.97 -5.61 22.24
C LEU A 69 -5.32 -6.98 22.47
N ALA A 70 -5.57 -7.61 23.62
CA ALA A 70 -5.01 -8.92 23.95
C ALA A 70 -5.51 -10.01 23.00
N GLU A 71 -6.77 -9.93 22.55
CA GLU A 71 -7.30 -10.85 21.55
C GLU A 71 -6.62 -10.67 20.19
N GLU A 72 -6.51 -9.44 19.70
CA GLU A 72 -5.79 -9.15 18.45
C GLU A 72 -4.32 -9.62 18.54
N VAL A 73 -3.62 -9.32 19.65
CA VAL A 73 -2.21 -9.74 19.82
C VAL A 73 -2.07 -11.27 19.78
N ARG A 74 -3.01 -12.02 20.39
CA ARG A 74 -3.02 -13.49 20.30
C ARG A 74 -3.23 -13.98 18.87
N GLN A 75 -4.14 -13.35 18.13
CA GLN A 75 -4.40 -13.68 16.73
C GLN A 75 -3.18 -13.38 15.86
N ASP A 76 -2.56 -12.21 16.05
CA ASP A 76 -1.33 -11.81 15.39
C ASP A 76 -0.17 -12.76 15.73
N ASP A 77 -0.04 -13.22 16.99
CA ASP A 77 1.02 -14.15 17.40
C ASP A 77 0.87 -15.50 16.70
N ALA A 78 -0.35 -16.04 16.68
CA ALA A 78 -0.65 -17.28 15.99
C ALA A 78 -0.38 -17.14 14.49
N TRP A 79 -0.87 -16.06 13.89
CA TRP A 79 -0.65 -15.76 12.47
C TRP A 79 0.84 -15.61 12.15
N GLN A 80 1.60 -14.84 12.93
CA GLN A 80 3.03 -14.62 12.70
C GLN A 80 3.85 -15.91 12.83
N ALA A 81 3.48 -16.80 13.75
CA ALA A 81 4.15 -18.10 13.89
C ALA A 81 4.06 -18.93 12.59
N ASP A 82 2.92 -18.86 11.91
CA ASP A 82 2.68 -19.56 10.64
C ASP A 82 3.25 -18.78 9.43
N ALA A 83 3.13 -17.45 9.43
CA ALA A 83 3.55 -16.56 8.36
C ALA A 83 5.07 -16.42 8.22
N ALA A 84 5.77 -16.25 9.35
CA ALA A 84 7.16 -15.80 9.37
C ALA A 84 8.13 -16.75 8.64
N PRO A 85 8.02 -18.09 8.74
CA PRO A 85 8.86 -18.99 7.95
C PRO A 85 8.71 -18.76 6.44
N LYS A 86 7.47 -18.60 5.96
CA LYS A 86 7.19 -18.35 4.53
C LYS A 86 7.68 -16.98 4.10
N MET A 87 7.45 -15.94 4.91
CA MET A 87 7.96 -14.61 4.61
C MET A 87 9.49 -14.56 4.55
N ARG A 88 10.21 -15.33 5.39
CA ARG A 88 11.68 -15.45 5.30
C ARG A 88 12.13 -16.12 4.00
N GLU A 89 11.45 -17.18 3.55
CA GLU A 89 11.72 -17.79 2.24
C GLU A 89 11.52 -16.78 1.10
N VAL A 90 10.49 -15.93 1.19
CA VAL A 90 10.27 -14.84 0.22
C VAL A 90 11.42 -13.83 0.27
N VAL A 91 11.86 -13.39 1.45
CA VAL A 91 13.00 -12.45 1.57
C VAL A 91 14.26 -13.04 0.94
N ASP A 92 14.53 -14.32 1.17
CA ASP A 92 15.67 -15.02 0.58
C ASP A 92 15.54 -15.07 -0.97
N ALA A 93 14.37 -15.40 -1.50
CA ALA A 93 14.09 -15.41 -2.94
C ALA A 93 14.15 -14.02 -3.59
N VAL A 94 13.68 -12.98 -2.90
CA VAL A 94 13.78 -11.59 -3.37
C VAL A 94 15.24 -11.21 -3.58
N GLN A 95 16.13 -11.59 -2.66
CA GLN A 95 17.56 -11.34 -2.85
C GLN A 95 18.16 -12.14 -4.00
N GLU A 96 17.79 -13.42 -4.13
CA GLU A 96 18.22 -14.27 -5.25
C GLU A 96 17.87 -13.67 -6.62
N PHE A 97 16.65 -13.14 -6.75
CA PHE A 97 16.16 -12.52 -7.99
C PHE A 97 16.53 -11.04 -8.16
N GLY A 98 17.33 -10.46 -7.24
CA GLY A 98 17.81 -9.08 -7.34
C GLY A 98 16.76 -8.01 -7.00
N GLY A 99 15.73 -8.37 -6.25
CA GLY A 99 14.73 -7.44 -5.70
C GLY A 99 15.20 -6.76 -4.42
N ARG A 100 14.41 -5.76 -4.00
CA ARG A 100 14.66 -4.97 -2.79
C ARG A 100 13.47 -5.06 -1.83
N ILE A 101 13.73 -5.00 -0.53
CA ILE A 101 12.69 -4.89 0.50
C ILE A 101 12.47 -3.40 0.79
N ILE A 102 11.22 -2.96 0.79
CA ILE A 102 10.84 -1.57 1.08
C ILE A 102 9.83 -1.52 2.25
N LYS A 103 9.41 -0.30 2.64
CA LYS A 103 8.41 -0.03 3.69
C LYS A 103 8.67 -0.73 5.04
N GLY A 104 7.61 -1.19 5.72
CA GLY A 104 7.62 -1.51 7.15
C GLY A 104 8.67 -2.55 7.55
N LEU A 105 8.94 -3.54 6.69
CA LEU A 105 9.96 -4.55 6.98
C LEU A 105 11.38 -3.99 7.01
N CYS A 106 11.73 -2.99 6.18
CA CYS A 106 13.05 -2.41 6.25
C CYS A 106 13.22 -1.54 7.52
N ALA A 107 12.14 -0.91 7.99
CA ALA A 107 12.13 -0.14 9.24
C ALA A 107 12.17 -1.02 10.49
N GLN A 108 11.61 -2.24 10.45
CA GLN A 108 11.57 -3.15 11.61
C GLN A 108 12.94 -3.32 12.29
N SER A 109 14.01 -3.49 11.51
CA SER A 109 15.35 -3.76 12.04
C SER A 109 15.96 -2.62 12.86
N VAL A 110 15.43 -1.40 12.75
CA VAL A 110 15.91 -0.22 13.48
C VAL A 110 15.05 0.11 14.71
N TYR A 111 14.02 -0.68 15.00
CA TYR A 111 13.25 -0.52 16.23
C TYR A 111 14.06 -1.01 17.44
N PRO A 112 13.93 -0.39 18.62
CA PRO A 112 14.52 -0.91 19.86
C PRO A 112 14.05 -2.34 20.20
N ARG A 113 12.79 -2.63 19.90
CA ARG A 113 12.14 -3.94 20.02
C ARG A 113 11.50 -4.34 18.68
N PRO A 114 12.28 -4.90 17.74
CA PRO A 114 11.81 -5.24 16.39
C PRO A 114 10.58 -6.14 16.35
N GLU A 115 10.41 -7.00 17.35
CA GLU A 115 9.30 -7.93 17.49
C GLU A 115 7.95 -7.25 17.76
N LEU A 116 7.95 -5.98 18.22
CA LEU A 116 6.72 -5.22 18.47
C LEU A 116 6.21 -4.46 17.25
N ARG A 117 7.05 -4.32 16.21
CA ARG A 117 6.62 -3.74 14.93
C ARG A 117 5.79 -4.79 14.19
N HIS A 118 4.51 -4.51 13.98
CA HIS A 118 3.59 -5.40 13.26
C HIS A 118 4.17 -5.80 11.90
N LEU A 119 4.17 -7.11 11.63
CA LEU A 119 4.54 -7.72 10.35
C LEU A 119 3.24 -7.99 9.58
N GLY A 120 2.95 -7.24 8.51
CA GLY A 120 1.71 -7.43 7.73
C GLY A 120 1.95 -8.16 6.42
N ASP A 121 2.95 -7.69 5.69
CA ASP A 121 3.26 -8.07 4.32
C ASP A 121 4.77 -7.97 4.08
N VAL A 122 5.21 -8.59 2.98
CA VAL A 122 6.55 -8.37 2.43
C VAL A 122 6.41 -7.43 1.25
N ASP A 123 6.65 -6.13 1.48
CA ASP A 123 6.75 -5.15 0.40
C ASP A 123 8.08 -5.28 -0.32
N VAL A 124 8.03 -5.59 -1.61
CA VAL A 124 9.21 -5.79 -2.44
C VAL A 124 9.18 -4.86 -3.64
N GLN A 125 10.36 -4.49 -4.14
CA GLN A 125 10.50 -3.64 -5.30
C GLN A 125 11.43 -4.21 -6.36
N PHE A 126 10.99 -4.12 -7.61
CA PHE A 126 11.78 -4.38 -8.79
C PHE A 126 11.73 -3.18 -9.75
N PRO A 127 12.84 -2.85 -10.43
CA PRO A 127 12.89 -1.65 -11.29
C PRO A 127 11.99 -1.74 -12.52
N GLN A 128 11.65 -2.95 -12.97
CA GLN A 128 10.84 -3.20 -14.16
C GLN A 128 10.21 -4.60 -14.12
N TRP A 129 9.17 -4.81 -14.91
CA TRP A 129 8.43 -6.07 -14.97
C TRP A 129 9.31 -7.28 -15.27
N SER A 130 10.23 -7.17 -16.23
CA SER A 130 11.12 -8.28 -16.60
C SER A 130 12.00 -8.76 -15.45
N ALA A 131 12.32 -7.90 -14.49
CA ALA A 131 13.08 -8.24 -13.29
C ALA A 131 12.18 -8.80 -12.18
N ALA A 132 10.92 -8.36 -12.09
CA ALA A 132 9.93 -8.88 -11.14
C ALA A 132 9.46 -10.30 -11.48
N ARG A 133 9.36 -10.59 -12.78
CA ARG A 133 8.79 -11.82 -13.32
C ARG A 133 9.29 -13.10 -12.64
N PRO A 134 10.61 -13.34 -12.47
CA PRO A 134 11.10 -14.58 -11.86
C PRO A 134 10.55 -14.81 -10.44
N LEU A 135 10.36 -13.76 -9.65
CA LEU A 135 9.77 -13.89 -8.31
C LEU A 135 8.28 -14.23 -8.39
N VAL A 136 7.53 -13.61 -9.30
CA VAL A 136 6.10 -13.95 -9.52
C VAL A 136 5.97 -15.42 -9.92
N ASP A 137 6.75 -15.87 -10.91
CA ASP A 137 6.77 -17.27 -11.35
C ASP A 137 7.11 -18.22 -10.17
N TRP A 138 8.14 -17.89 -9.39
CA TRP A 138 8.55 -18.66 -8.22
C TRP A 138 7.47 -18.78 -7.13
N LEU A 139 6.74 -17.69 -6.87
CA LEU A 139 5.62 -17.66 -5.91
C LEU A 139 4.46 -18.50 -6.44
N ARG A 140 4.09 -18.34 -7.71
CA ARG A 140 3.01 -19.10 -8.35
C ARG A 140 3.28 -20.60 -8.38
N GLU A 141 4.54 -21.02 -8.57
CA GLU A 141 4.96 -22.42 -8.48
C GLU A 141 4.87 -23.01 -7.05
N ARG A 142 4.66 -22.17 -6.03
CA ARG A 142 4.61 -22.53 -4.60
C ARG A 142 3.25 -22.22 -3.97
N ASP A 143 2.21 -22.35 -4.78
CA ASP A 143 0.81 -22.24 -4.35
C ASP A 143 0.41 -20.85 -3.81
N TRP A 144 1.20 -19.81 -4.07
CA TRP A 144 0.76 -18.44 -3.82
C TRP A 144 -0.29 -18.05 -4.86
N VAL A 145 -1.37 -17.43 -4.41
CA VAL A 145 -2.47 -16.97 -5.27
C VAL A 145 -2.47 -15.45 -5.37
N TYR A 146 -3.01 -14.91 -6.45
CA TYR A 146 -3.22 -13.47 -6.53
C TYR A 146 -4.21 -13.03 -5.44
N ASP A 147 -3.88 -11.91 -4.80
CA ASP A 147 -4.78 -11.26 -3.85
C ASP A 147 -6.03 -10.75 -4.60
N THR A 148 -7.22 -11.17 -4.16
CA THR A 148 -8.49 -10.75 -4.77
C THR A 148 -9.06 -9.49 -4.14
N ASP A 149 -8.62 -9.12 -2.94
CA ASP A 149 -8.99 -7.86 -2.29
C ASP A 149 -8.09 -6.72 -2.80
N GLU A 150 -6.82 -7.04 -3.12
CA GLU A 150 -5.88 -6.13 -3.77
C GLU A 150 -5.39 -6.68 -5.11
N MET A 151 -6.27 -6.66 -6.11
CA MET A 151 -5.99 -7.18 -7.44
C MET A 151 -4.73 -6.57 -8.05
N PRO A 152 -3.90 -7.35 -8.77
CA PRO A 152 -2.77 -6.82 -9.50
C PRO A 152 -3.19 -5.67 -10.40
N TRP A 153 -2.37 -4.64 -10.53
CA TRP A 153 -2.68 -3.51 -11.37
C TRP A 153 -1.45 -2.95 -12.08
N LEU A 154 -1.70 -2.37 -13.26
CA LEU A 154 -0.68 -1.76 -14.11
C LEU A 154 -1.07 -0.35 -14.51
N LYS A 155 -0.06 0.48 -14.69
CA LYS A 155 -0.13 1.83 -15.22
C LYS A 155 1.09 2.09 -16.10
N TRP A 156 1.06 3.19 -16.83
CA TRP A 156 2.15 3.58 -17.72
C TRP A 156 2.66 4.96 -17.35
N HIS A 157 3.98 5.10 -17.32
CA HIS A 157 4.62 6.39 -17.28
C HIS A 157 4.49 7.09 -18.64
N ASP A 158 4.65 8.41 -18.68
CA ASP A 158 4.49 9.22 -19.91
C ASP A 158 5.50 8.84 -21.02
N ASN A 159 6.59 8.14 -20.66
CA ASN A 159 7.56 7.58 -21.61
C ASN A 159 7.23 6.14 -22.07
N GLY A 160 6.08 5.61 -21.69
CA GLY A 160 5.62 4.26 -22.02
C GLY A 160 6.12 3.14 -21.08
N ALA A 161 6.92 3.45 -20.07
CA ALA A 161 7.38 2.43 -19.12
C ALA A 161 6.23 1.94 -18.22
N VAL A 162 6.08 0.61 -18.10
CA VAL A 162 5.08 -0.03 -17.23
C VAL A 162 5.54 0.07 -15.77
N TYR A 163 4.61 0.44 -14.90
CA TYR A 163 4.74 0.34 -13.45
C TYR A 163 3.44 -0.23 -12.86
N GLY A 164 3.49 -0.72 -11.64
CA GLY A 164 2.35 -1.43 -11.08
C GLY A 164 2.60 -2.10 -9.75
N GLN A 165 1.63 -2.90 -9.35
CA GLN A 165 1.75 -3.79 -8.20
C GLN A 165 1.13 -5.15 -8.51
N VAL A 166 1.76 -6.20 -8.00
CA VAL A 166 1.20 -7.54 -7.95
C VAL A 166 1.20 -7.99 -6.51
N SER A 167 0.01 -8.16 -5.94
CA SER A 167 -0.15 -8.70 -4.59
C SER A 167 -0.48 -10.20 -4.67
N LEU A 168 0.24 -10.98 -3.88
CA LEU A 168 0.02 -12.42 -3.74
C LEU A 168 -0.12 -12.79 -2.28
N VAL A 169 -0.99 -13.76 -2.01
CA VAL A 169 -1.27 -14.30 -0.69
C VAL A 169 -1.08 -15.82 -0.65
N TYR A 170 -0.82 -16.33 0.55
CA TYR A 170 -0.65 -17.75 0.83
C TYR A 170 -1.39 -18.12 2.13
N PRO A 171 -2.05 -19.29 2.22
CA PRO A 171 -2.29 -20.25 1.14
C PRO A 171 -3.48 -19.86 0.25
N ASP A 172 -4.37 -18.99 0.73
CA ASP A 172 -5.57 -18.56 0.01
C ASP A 172 -5.99 -17.12 0.38
N ASN A 173 -7.04 -16.64 -0.29
CA ASN A 173 -7.59 -15.29 -0.10
C ASN A 173 -8.53 -15.13 1.11
N LYS A 174 -9.02 -16.21 1.72
CA LYS A 174 -10.02 -16.12 2.80
C LYS A 174 -9.36 -15.82 4.12
N ASN A 175 -8.28 -16.55 4.42
CA ASN A 175 -7.50 -16.37 5.64
C ASN A 175 -6.01 -16.46 5.27
N PRO A 176 -5.46 -15.44 4.58
CA PRO A 176 -4.07 -15.47 4.15
C PRO A 176 -3.14 -15.49 5.36
N HIS A 177 -2.27 -16.48 5.43
CA HIS A 177 -1.19 -16.57 6.40
C HIS A 177 -0.02 -15.64 6.05
N ALA A 178 0.20 -15.36 4.77
CA ALA A 178 1.28 -14.47 4.35
C ALA A 178 0.88 -13.71 3.11
N ARG A 179 1.45 -12.51 2.96
CA ARG A 179 1.22 -11.62 1.83
C ARG A 179 2.52 -11.02 1.32
N VAL A 180 2.61 -10.87 0.00
CA VAL A 180 3.73 -10.23 -0.70
C VAL A 180 3.15 -9.16 -1.63
N ASP A 181 3.61 -7.93 -1.45
CA ASP A 181 3.25 -6.80 -2.31
C ASP A 181 4.44 -6.46 -3.20
N LEU A 182 4.36 -6.87 -4.47
CA LEU A 182 5.42 -6.66 -5.44
C LEU A 182 5.18 -5.36 -6.21
N HIS A 183 5.98 -4.34 -5.92
CA HIS A 183 6.00 -3.07 -6.62
C HIS A 183 6.94 -3.10 -7.84
N ILE A 184 6.41 -2.68 -9.00
CA ILE A 184 7.15 -2.60 -10.26
C ILE A 184 7.42 -1.13 -10.57
N GLY A 185 8.68 -0.76 -10.76
CA GLY A 185 9.09 0.60 -11.06
C GLY A 185 9.21 1.48 -9.83
N ALA A 186 8.88 2.75 -9.98
CA ALA A 186 8.85 3.74 -8.90
C ALA A 186 7.66 3.52 -7.96
N PHE A 187 7.71 4.06 -6.74
CA PHE A 187 6.60 3.94 -5.80
C PHE A 187 5.45 4.88 -6.19
N SER A 188 4.27 4.33 -6.43
CA SER A 188 3.13 5.09 -6.93
C SER A 188 2.40 5.82 -5.81
N VAL A 189 2.22 7.14 -5.97
CA VAL A 189 1.42 8.00 -5.08
C VAL A 189 0.04 8.25 -5.70
N GLY A 190 -0.72 7.18 -5.89
CA GLY A 190 -2.06 7.24 -6.49
C GLY A 190 -2.09 7.81 -7.92
N HIS A 191 -2.78 8.94 -8.11
CA HIS A 191 -2.84 9.69 -9.36
C HIS A 191 -1.89 10.91 -9.39
N ALA A 192 -1.17 11.16 -8.29
CA ALA A 192 -0.39 12.38 -8.11
C ALA A 192 1.04 12.24 -8.65
N GLY A 193 1.78 11.17 -8.36
CA GLY A 193 3.18 11.08 -8.78
C GLY A 193 3.85 9.72 -8.57
N LEU A 194 5.10 9.62 -9.02
CA LEU A 194 5.94 8.43 -8.89
C LEU A 194 7.21 8.77 -8.12
N LEU A 195 7.36 8.19 -6.93
CA LEU A 195 8.49 8.46 -6.04
C LEU A 195 9.69 7.64 -6.51
N PRO A 196 10.80 8.29 -6.93
CA PRO A 196 12.01 7.57 -7.29
C PRO A 196 12.59 6.87 -6.07
N LEU A 197 12.99 5.62 -6.25
CA LEU A 197 13.55 4.80 -5.19
C LEU A 197 15.06 4.64 -5.41
N VAL A 198 15.84 5.26 -4.53
CA VAL A 198 17.29 5.46 -4.67
C VAL A 198 18.04 5.10 -3.38
N GLY A 199 19.36 5.21 -3.40
CA GLY A 199 20.18 5.08 -2.18
C GLY A 199 20.20 3.67 -1.59
N TRP A 200 20.02 2.63 -2.41
CA TRP A 200 19.98 1.24 -1.97
C TRP A 200 21.24 0.82 -1.21
N ARG A 201 21.04 0.08 -0.11
CA ARG A 201 22.11 -0.40 0.76
C ARG A 201 21.81 -1.82 1.27
N THR A 202 22.83 -2.48 1.81
CA THR A 202 22.64 -3.70 2.59
C THR A 202 21.96 -3.37 3.92
N GLY A 203 20.99 -4.20 4.30
CA GLY A 203 20.30 -4.17 5.57
C GLY A 203 19.76 -5.56 5.90
N THR A 204 18.70 -5.60 6.71
CA THR A 204 18.06 -6.86 7.12
C THR A 204 16.55 -6.74 7.11
N ALA A 205 15.86 -7.83 6.77
CA ALA A 205 14.42 -7.99 6.91
C ALA A 205 14.13 -9.37 7.50
N LEU A 206 13.30 -9.46 8.55
CA LEU A 206 12.99 -10.73 9.25
C LEU A 206 14.23 -11.54 9.70
N GLY A 207 15.32 -10.83 10.04
CA GLY A 207 16.60 -11.44 10.43
C GLY A 207 17.42 -12.01 9.27
N ARG A 208 17.02 -11.77 8.01
CA ARG A 208 17.75 -12.15 6.80
C ARG A 208 18.45 -10.95 6.17
N PRO A 209 19.63 -11.12 5.55
CA PRO A 209 20.23 -10.07 4.72
C PRO A 209 19.27 -9.63 3.62
N ALA A 210 19.16 -8.32 3.40
CA ALA A 210 18.29 -7.75 2.39
C ALA A 210 18.89 -6.49 1.77
N THR A 211 18.51 -6.19 0.54
CA THR A 211 18.75 -4.87 -0.06
C THR A 211 17.57 -3.97 0.31
N VAL A 212 17.85 -2.86 0.99
CA VAL A 212 16.85 -1.93 1.54
C VAL A 212 17.13 -0.50 1.09
N PRO A 213 16.13 0.41 1.11
CA PRO A 213 16.37 1.81 0.79
C PRO A 213 17.31 2.50 1.81
N GLY A 214 17.93 3.59 1.37
CA GLY A 214 18.61 4.53 2.25
C GLY A 214 17.64 5.19 3.22
N VAL A 215 18.14 5.86 4.25
CA VAL A 215 17.30 6.49 5.28
C VAL A 215 16.40 7.55 4.65
N GLU A 216 16.93 8.38 3.76
CA GLU A 216 16.19 9.47 3.12
C GLU A 216 15.01 8.94 2.27
N THR A 217 15.26 7.90 1.47
CA THR A 217 14.20 7.26 0.68
C THR A 217 13.19 6.53 1.56
N SER A 218 13.62 5.91 2.67
CA SER A 218 12.69 5.28 3.63
C SER A 218 11.73 6.30 4.24
N ILE A 219 12.25 7.47 4.65
CA ILE A 219 11.43 8.58 5.17
C ILE A 219 10.47 9.11 4.09
N ALA A 220 10.94 9.27 2.85
CA ALA A 220 10.09 9.72 1.75
C ALA A 220 8.96 8.73 1.43
N ILE A 221 9.24 7.42 1.49
CA ILE A 221 8.22 6.37 1.37
C ILE A 221 7.18 6.49 2.48
N THR A 222 7.57 6.70 3.73
CA THR A 222 6.63 6.89 4.86
C THR A 222 5.67 8.05 4.61
N ALA A 223 6.18 9.20 4.16
CA ALA A 223 5.35 10.35 3.83
C ALA A 223 4.41 10.08 2.63
N ALA A 224 4.94 9.44 1.57
CA ALA A 224 4.16 9.07 0.40
C ALA A 224 3.06 8.05 0.71
N HIS A 225 3.34 7.10 1.60
CA HIS A 225 2.38 6.10 2.09
C HIS A 225 1.25 6.77 2.87
N ALA A 226 1.56 7.64 3.84
CA ALA A 226 0.56 8.41 4.58
C ALA A 226 -0.35 9.25 3.66
N LEU A 227 0.23 9.83 2.60
CA LEU A 227 -0.53 10.55 1.57
C LEU A 227 -1.43 9.61 0.73
N CYS A 228 -0.97 8.40 0.39
CA CYS A 228 -1.78 7.42 -0.35
C CYS A 228 -3.00 6.93 0.44
N ASP A 229 -2.79 6.70 1.74
CA ASP A 229 -3.84 6.27 2.66
C ASP A 229 -4.77 7.42 3.05
N GLN A 230 -4.36 8.67 2.82
CA GLN A 230 -5.01 9.89 3.33
C GLN A 230 -5.20 9.82 4.85
N MET A 231 -4.20 9.25 5.54
CA MET A 231 -4.26 8.96 6.97
C MET A 231 -2.85 9.07 7.56
N LEU A 232 -2.76 9.64 8.75
CA LEU A 232 -1.56 9.59 9.58
C LEU A 232 -1.65 8.36 10.47
N SER A 233 -1.01 7.26 10.08
CA SER A 233 -0.99 6.07 10.92
C SER A 233 0.07 6.20 12.02
N VAL A 234 -0.19 5.66 13.22
CA VAL A 234 0.82 5.69 14.29
C VAL A 234 2.05 4.85 13.93
N LYS A 235 1.92 3.81 13.09
CA LYS A 235 3.10 3.10 12.53
C LYS A 235 4.01 4.03 11.73
N ASP A 236 3.48 4.98 10.96
CA ASP A 236 4.30 5.89 10.15
C ASP A 236 5.10 6.85 11.06
N VAL A 237 4.50 7.30 12.16
CA VAL A 237 5.17 8.12 13.19
C VAL A 237 6.30 7.32 13.85
N ASN A 238 6.04 6.06 14.20
CA ASN A 238 7.03 5.17 14.81
C ASN A 238 8.16 4.80 13.83
N ASP A 239 7.83 4.52 12.57
CA ASP A 239 8.81 4.19 11.52
C ASP A 239 9.74 5.37 11.31
N LEU A 240 9.21 6.61 11.22
CA LEU A 240 10.03 7.81 11.13
C LEU A 240 10.92 7.97 12.37
N HIS A 241 10.37 7.87 13.58
CA HIS A 241 11.14 8.00 14.82
C HIS A 241 12.29 6.98 14.88
N ALA A 242 12.02 5.72 14.56
CA ALA A 242 13.03 4.66 14.56
C ALA A 242 14.14 4.93 13.53
N LEU A 243 13.80 5.40 12.33
CA LEU A 243 14.76 5.74 11.28
C LEU A 243 15.72 6.88 11.65
N ILE A 244 15.27 7.83 12.48
CA ILE A 244 16.06 9.02 12.85
C ILE A 244 16.70 8.95 14.24
N SER A 245 16.41 7.91 15.02
CA SER A 245 16.89 7.80 16.40
C SER A 245 18.42 7.71 16.47
N ASP A 246 19.03 6.94 15.56
CA ASP A 246 20.48 6.70 15.53
C ASP A 246 21.16 7.25 14.27
N THR A 247 20.45 8.04 13.45
CA THR A 247 20.97 8.60 12.20
C THR A 247 20.49 10.04 12.03
N THR A 248 21.31 10.89 11.41
CA THR A 248 20.88 12.23 10.98
C THR A 248 20.63 12.20 9.47
N PRO A 249 19.37 12.21 9.01
CA PRO A 249 19.07 12.21 7.58
C PRO A 249 19.50 13.53 6.92
N ASP A 250 19.82 13.47 5.63
CA ASP A 250 19.84 14.67 4.80
C ASP A 250 18.41 15.13 4.49
N TRP A 251 17.88 16.01 5.35
CA TRP A 251 16.54 16.57 5.22
C TRP A 251 16.32 17.37 3.93
N VAL A 252 17.38 17.87 3.27
CA VAL A 252 17.26 18.51 1.96
C VAL A 252 16.89 17.46 0.92
N SER A 253 17.64 16.34 0.88
CA SER A 253 17.34 15.21 -0.02
C SER A 253 15.95 14.61 0.25
N VAL A 254 15.56 14.44 1.52
CA VAL A 254 14.21 13.98 1.88
C VAL A 254 13.14 14.93 1.33
N SER A 255 13.32 16.24 1.51
CA SER A 255 12.36 17.23 1.04
C SER A 255 12.25 17.25 -0.47
N GLU A 256 13.36 17.13 -1.20
CA GLU A 256 13.34 17.05 -2.67
C GLU A 256 12.61 15.80 -3.18
N LEU A 257 12.86 14.64 -2.55
CA LEU A 257 12.13 13.40 -2.85
C LEU A 257 10.62 13.58 -2.62
N CYS A 258 10.22 14.11 -1.47
CA CYS A 258 8.81 14.32 -1.14
C CYS A 258 8.14 15.36 -2.06
N ARG A 259 8.81 16.48 -2.38
CA ARG A 259 8.30 17.50 -3.32
C ARG A 259 8.05 16.93 -4.70
N SER A 260 8.91 16.02 -5.18
CA SER A 260 8.78 15.41 -6.51
C SER A 260 7.47 14.63 -6.71
N VAL A 261 6.78 14.28 -5.62
CA VAL A 261 5.51 13.53 -5.62
C VAL A 261 4.42 14.16 -4.76
N ARG A 262 4.53 15.46 -4.46
CA ARG A 262 3.57 16.20 -3.61
C ARG A 262 3.42 15.69 -2.17
N ALA A 263 4.33 14.85 -1.68
CA ALA A 263 4.32 14.32 -0.32
C ALA A 263 4.94 15.27 0.73
N GLN A 264 5.30 16.51 0.36
CA GLN A 264 5.94 17.46 1.28
C GLN A 264 5.05 17.82 2.48
N GLY A 265 3.76 18.10 2.25
CA GLY A 265 2.84 18.40 3.35
C GLY A 265 2.58 17.20 4.26
N ALA A 266 2.56 15.99 3.69
CA ALA A 266 2.48 14.75 4.46
C ALA A 266 3.75 14.54 5.30
N LEU A 267 4.94 14.82 4.74
CA LEU A 267 6.20 14.80 5.50
C LEU A 267 6.16 15.78 6.68
N ALA A 268 5.71 17.02 6.45
CA ALA A 268 5.56 18.02 7.50
C ALA A 268 4.63 17.52 8.62
N ARG A 269 3.52 16.90 8.24
CA ARG A 269 2.55 16.32 9.17
C ARG A 269 3.14 15.18 10.00
N VAL A 270 3.84 14.22 9.38
CA VAL A 270 4.47 13.09 10.08
C VAL A 270 5.59 13.57 11.00
N VAL A 271 6.44 14.52 10.56
CA VAL A 271 7.49 15.11 11.40
C VAL A 271 6.92 15.81 12.64
N ASN A 272 5.83 16.57 12.48
CA ASN A 272 5.16 17.22 13.61
C ASN A 272 4.51 16.21 14.55
N ALA A 273 3.93 15.13 14.01
CA ALA A 273 3.42 14.04 14.81
C ALA A 273 4.54 13.36 15.63
N VAL A 274 5.74 13.18 15.06
CA VAL A 274 6.90 12.68 15.83
C VAL A 274 7.27 13.62 16.96
N ARG A 275 7.29 14.96 16.75
CA ARG A 275 7.55 15.93 17.83
C ARG A 275 6.56 15.82 18.98
N GLN A 276 5.27 15.67 18.65
CA GLN A 276 4.20 15.56 19.63
C GLN A 276 4.23 14.22 20.36
N ALA A 277 4.47 13.15 19.61
CA ALA A 277 4.49 11.79 20.12
C ALA A 277 5.79 11.45 20.85
N TYR A 278 6.91 12.13 20.59
CA TYR A 278 8.24 11.89 21.20
C TYR A 278 8.93 13.20 21.62
N PRO A 279 8.34 14.00 22.53
CA PRO A 279 8.90 15.28 22.96
C PRO A 279 10.27 15.16 23.66
N GLU A 280 10.60 13.98 24.17
CA GLU A 280 11.87 13.65 24.83
C GLU A 280 12.96 13.22 23.84
N SER A 281 12.63 13.01 22.56
CA SER A 281 13.59 12.52 21.57
C SER A 281 14.71 13.53 21.33
N THR A 282 15.94 13.04 21.27
CA THR A 282 17.12 13.82 20.89
C THR A 282 17.34 13.86 19.38
N ALA A 283 16.49 13.19 18.59
CA ALA A 283 16.63 13.13 17.15
C ALA A 283 16.50 14.53 16.51
N VAL A 284 17.37 14.80 15.52
CA VAL A 284 17.40 16.10 14.85
C VAL A 284 16.33 16.14 13.75
N LEU A 285 15.19 16.74 14.07
CA LEU A 285 14.09 17.00 13.14
C LEU A 285 14.25 18.35 12.42
N PRO A 286 13.79 18.49 11.17
CA PRO A 286 13.96 19.70 10.37
C PRO A 286 12.99 20.78 10.87
N PRO A 287 13.45 21.99 11.25
CA PRO A 287 12.64 22.94 12.02
C PRO A 287 11.38 23.43 11.32
N ASP A 288 11.37 23.52 9.98
CA ASP A 288 10.22 23.95 9.19
C ASP A 288 10.20 23.18 7.86
N LEU A 289 9.05 22.60 7.53
CA LEU A 289 8.81 21.88 6.29
C LEU A 289 7.65 22.49 5.47
N GLY A 290 7.09 23.61 5.93
CA GLY A 290 5.95 24.29 5.33
C GLY A 290 4.61 23.80 5.86
N GLU A 291 3.56 24.03 5.05
CA GLU A 291 2.18 23.69 5.37
C GLU A 291 1.97 22.17 5.45
N GLU A 292 1.21 21.73 6.45
CA GLU A 292 0.88 20.32 6.67
C GLU A 292 -0.31 19.89 5.80
N THR A 293 -0.22 18.69 5.23
CA THR A 293 -1.42 18.02 4.72
C THR A 293 -2.27 17.59 5.91
N ALA A 294 -3.57 17.89 5.87
CA ALA A 294 -4.54 17.54 6.91
C ALA A 294 -4.81 16.03 6.95
N LEU A 295 -3.84 15.27 7.47
CA LEU A 295 -3.95 13.83 7.69
C LEU A 295 -4.36 13.56 9.14
N GLU A 296 -5.39 12.76 9.30
CA GLU A 296 -5.98 12.35 10.58
C GLU A 296 -5.64 10.89 10.91
N LEU A 297 -5.85 10.48 12.16
CA LEU A 297 -5.64 9.09 12.60
C LEU A 297 -6.64 8.08 12.01
N THR A 298 -7.71 8.60 11.40
CA THR A 298 -8.72 7.84 10.70
C THR A 298 -8.79 8.35 9.26
N PRO A 299 -8.91 7.46 8.26
CA PRO A 299 -8.99 7.89 6.89
C PRO A 299 -10.32 8.63 6.65
N PRO A 300 -10.34 9.60 5.73
CA PRO A 300 -11.57 10.28 5.36
C PRO A 300 -12.58 9.33 4.72
N GLY A 301 -13.85 9.74 4.71
CA GLY A 301 -14.86 9.07 3.90
C GLY A 301 -14.54 9.13 2.40
N PRO A 302 -15.20 8.29 1.57
CA PRO A 302 -14.88 8.17 0.14
C PRO A 302 -14.88 9.49 -0.63
N GLU A 303 -15.86 10.37 -0.36
CA GLU A 303 -15.97 11.66 -1.06
C GLU A 303 -14.79 12.59 -0.77
N ALA A 304 -14.47 12.79 0.51
CA ALA A 304 -13.34 13.62 0.92
C ALA A 304 -12.00 13.03 0.43
N ARG A 305 -11.87 11.70 0.40
CA ARG A 305 -10.71 11.04 -0.23
C ARG A 305 -10.63 11.35 -1.72
N ALA A 306 -11.74 11.27 -2.44
CA ALA A 306 -11.79 11.55 -3.87
C ALA A 306 -11.45 13.00 -4.19
N GLU A 307 -11.94 13.94 -3.39
CA GLU A 307 -11.63 15.37 -3.51
C GLU A 307 -10.14 15.65 -3.27
N ALA A 308 -9.55 15.06 -2.23
CA ALA A 308 -8.13 15.21 -1.94
C ALA A 308 -7.25 14.71 -3.09
N PHE A 309 -7.56 13.53 -3.65
CA PHE A 309 -6.81 13.01 -4.80
C PHE A 309 -7.04 13.80 -6.09
N ALA A 310 -8.24 14.35 -6.29
CA ALA A 310 -8.51 15.23 -7.42
C ALA A 310 -7.67 16.51 -7.35
N ALA A 311 -7.58 17.13 -6.16
CA ALA A 311 -6.73 18.29 -5.92
C ALA A 311 -5.25 17.96 -6.15
N LEU A 312 -4.75 16.87 -5.58
CA LEU A 312 -3.36 16.42 -5.77
C LEU A 312 -3.03 16.16 -7.24
N ALA A 313 -3.95 15.52 -7.99
CA ALA A 313 -3.75 15.24 -9.40
C ALA A 313 -3.75 16.54 -10.23
N HIS A 314 -4.63 17.50 -9.92
CA HIS A 314 -4.64 18.82 -10.55
C HIS A 314 -3.31 19.55 -10.32
N GLU A 315 -2.91 19.70 -9.05
CA GLU A 315 -1.70 20.42 -8.65
C GLU A 315 -0.45 19.84 -9.28
N ASP A 316 -0.33 18.51 -9.26
CA ASP A 316 0.83 17.86 -9.83
C ASP A 316 0.90 18.05 -11.35
N GLU A 317 -0.23 17.94 -12.03
CA GLU A 317 -0.29 18.12 -13.48
C GLU A 317 0.01 19.56 -13.91
N ARG A 318 -0.50 20.56 -13.17
CA ARG A 318 -0.13 21.97 -13.39
C ARG A 318 1.35 22.21 -13.18
N ALA A 319 1.94 21.57 -12.18
CA ALA A 319 3.36 21.73 -11.90
C ALA A 319 4.29 21.03 -12.91
N ARG A 320 3.78 20.02 -13.64
CA ARG A 320 4.45 19.46 -14.83
C ARG A 320 4.32 20.34 -16.07
N GLY A 321 3.58 21.45 -15.98
CA GLY A 321 3.42 22.43 -17.06
C GLY A 321 2.24 22.19 -17.99
N ALA A 322 1.35 21.24 -17.68
CA ALA A 322 0.11 21.05 -18.43
C ALA A 322 -0.83 22.25 -18.24
N ASP A 323 -1.68 22.53 -19.22
CA ASP A 323 -2.66 23.62 -19.12
C ASP A 323 -3.82 23.29 -18.16
N GLU A 324 -4.66 24.29 -17.89
CA GLU A 324 -5.79 24.17 -16.97
C GLU A 324 -6.82 23.12 -17.40
N THR A 325 -6.99 22.93 -18.71
CA THR A 325 -7.97 21.96 -19.25
C THR A 325 -7.48 20.55 -19.00
N ALA A 326 -6.22 20.27 -19.30
CA ALA A 326 -5.59 18.96 -19.04
C ALA A 326 -5.57 18.63 -17.54
N ALA A 327 -5.19 19.59 -16.70
CA ALA A 327 -5.18 19.39 -15.24
C ALA A 327 -6.59 19.14 -14.67
N THR A 328 -7.60 19.88 -15.13
CA THR A 328 -9.00 19.68 -14.72
C THR A 328 -9.53 18.33 -15.18
N ALA A 329 -9.19 17.89 -16.40
CA ALA A 329 -9.57 16.58 -16.90
C ALA A 329 -8.96 15.45 -16.06
N LEU A 330 -7.67 15.55 -15.71
CA LEU A 330 -7.02 14.57 -14.84
C LEU A 330 -7.62 14.55 -13.43
N ALA A 331 -7.89 15.72 -12.85
CA ALA A 331 -8.54 15.84 -11.55
C ALA A 331 -9.94 15.18 -11.56
N GLY A 332 -10.71 15.39 -12.63
CA GLY A 332 -12.00 14.73 -12.84
C GLY A 332 -11.87 13.21 -12.91
N SER A 333 -10.87 12.70 -13.63
CA SER A 333 -10.55 11.26 -13.70
C SER A 333 -10.20 10.68 -12.33
N ALA A 334 -9.32 11.38 -11.58
CA ALA A 334 -8.95 10.97 -10.22
C ALA A 334 -10.16 10.98 -9.27
N ARG A 335 -10.99 12.03 -9.29
CA ARG A 335 -12.23 12.09 -8.49
C ARG A 335 -13.13 10.90 -8.81
N HIS A 336 -13.34 10.62 -10.10
CA HIS A 336 -14.17 9.50 -10.52
C HIS A 336 -13.61 8.16 -10.03
N TYR A 337 -12.29 7.93 -10.16
CA TYR A 337 -11.64 6.71 -9.70
C TYR A 337 -11.78 6.46 -8.20
N PHE A 338 -11.56 7.49 -7.39
CA PHE A 338 -11.62 7.34 -5.93
C PHE A 338 -13.04 7.38 -5.34
N SER A 339 -14.05 7.71 -6.16
CA SER A 339 -15.47 7.66 -5.76
C SER A 339 -16.22 6.45 -6.35
N ALA A 340 -15.68 5.79 -7.37
CA ALA A 340 -16.32 4.67 -8.04
C ALA A 340 -16.25 3.36 -7.24
N ASP A 341 -17.26 2.50 -7.40
CA ASP A 341 -17.16 1.10 -7.02
C ASP A 341 -16.35 0.36 -8.09
N LEU A 342 -15.12 0.00 -7.72
CA LEU A 342 -14.16 -0.67 -8.60
C LEU A 342 -14.25 -2.20 -8.50
N SER A 343 -15.25 -2.74 -7.80
CA SER A 343 -15.51 -4.17 -7.71
C SER A 343 -15.81 -4.75 -9.10
N PRO A 344 -15.14 -5.85 -9.51
CA PRO A 344 -15.40 -6.48 -10.79
C PRO A 344 -16.86 -6.93 -10.95
N ARG A 345 -17.46 -6.56 -12.06
CA ARG A 345 -18.85 -6.88 -12.42
C ARG A 345 -18.99 -7.04 -13.93
N VAL A 346 -19.94 -7.89 -14.32
CA VAL A 346 -20.29 -8.05 -15.73
C VAL A 346 -21.19 -6.89 -16.15
N ALA A 347 -20.72 -6.10 -17.10
CA ALA A 347 -21.46 -5.01 -17.71
C ALA A 347 -21.06 -4.92 -19.18
N ASP A 348 -21.99 -4.54 -20.06
CA ASP A 348 -21.64 -4.15 -21.42
C ASP A 348 -21.05 -2.74 -21.33
N PRO A 349 -19.75 -2.55 -21.60
CA PRO A 349 -19.11 -1.26 -21.37
C PRO A 349 -19.70 -0.23 -22.33
N ASP A 350 -20.55 0.67 -21.82
CA ASP A 350 -21.11 1.80 -22.56
C ASP A 350 -20.01 2.84 -22.80
N GLY A 351 -19.17 2.61 -23.81
CA GLY A 351 -18.09 3.51 -24.17
C GLY A 351 -17.00 3.67 -23.12
N ALA A 352 -16.96 2.82 -22.08
CA ALA A 352 -15.87 2.78 -21.12
C ALA A 352 -14.57 2.58 -21.89
N ALA A 353 -13.61 3.48 -21.67
CA ALA A 353 -12.33 3.50 -22.38
C ALA A 353 -11.79 2.07 -22.47
N ALA A 354 -11.71 1.56 -23.70
CA ALA A 354 -11.09 0.27 -23.94
C ALA A 354 -9.73 0.25 -23.22
N PRO A 355 -9.35 -0.82 -22.52
CA PRO A 355 -8.03 -0.97 -21.94
C PRO A 355 -6.98 -1.17 -23.05
N GLY A 356 -6.87 -0.21 -23.96
CA GLY A 356 -5.91 -0.16 -25.05
C GLY A 356 -5.19 1.19 -25.16
N ASP A 357 -5.57 2.18 -24.35
CA ASP A 357 -4.91 3.49 -24.30
C ASP A 357 -4.14 3.61 -22.97
N PRO A 358 -2.82 3.34 -23.00
CA PRO A 358 -1.97 3.39 -21.82
C PRO A 358 -1.86 4.84 -21.32
N GLY A 359 -1.98 5.01 -20.01
CA GLY A 359 -1.88 6.31 -19.37
C GLY A 359 -1.53 6.19 -17.90
N ARG A 360 -0.96 7.26 -17.34
CA ARG A 360 -0.64 7.35 -15.92
C ARG A 360 -1.88 7.50 -15.03
N ASP A 361 -2.98 7.97 -15.63
CA ASP A 361 -4.27 8.21 -15.00
C ASP A 361 -5.20 6.99 -15.05
N ARG A 362 -4.81 5.94 -15.79
CA ARG A 362 -5.64 4.74 -15.95
C ARG A 362 -5.00 3.57 -15.24
N CYS A 363 -5.55 3.24 -14.08
CA CYS A 363 -5.19 2.04 -13.35
C CYS A 363 -5.86 0.82 -13.99
N TRP A 364 -5.11 0.00 -14.73
CA TRP A 364 -5.62 -1.25 -15.23
C TRP A 364 -5.55 -2.28 -14.10
N ARG A 365 -6.68 -2.58 -13.49
CA ARG A 365 -6.81 -3.71 -12.58
C ARG A 365 -6.89 -4.98 -13.41
N LEU A 366 -6.01 -5.93 -13.12
CA LEU A 366 -5.95 -7.22 -13.77
C LEU A 366 -6.74 -8.22 -12.93
N VAL A 367 -7.99 -8.45 -13.32
CA VAL A 367 -8.86 -9.39 -12.61
C VAL A 367 -8.32 -10.79 -12.81
N PRO A 368 -7.95 -11.53 -11.75
CA PRO A 368 -7.35 -12.85 -11.86
C PRO A 368 -8.43 -13.92 -12.15
N ARG A 369 -7.98 -15.11 -12.56
CA ARG A 369 -8.83 -16.23 -13.00
C ARG A 369 -9.90 -16.61 -12.01
N GLU A 370 -9.52 -16.69 -10.75
CA GLU A 370 -10.36 -17.06 -9.63
C GLU A 370 -11.58 -16.15 -9.49
N VAL A 371 -11.45 -14.87 -9.91
CA VAL A 371 -12.54 -13.89 -9.88
C VAL A 371 -13.33 -13.92 -11.19
N TRP A 372 -12.67 -13.82 -12.34
CA TRP A 372 -13.39 -13.71 -13.61
C TRP A 372 -14.11 -15.00 -14.02
N GLU A 373 -13.64 -16.18 -13.58
CA GLU A 373 -14.37 -17.43 -13.82
C GLU A 373 -15.72 -17.44 -13.12
N THR A 374 -15.76 -16.98 -11.86
CA THR A 374 -17.00 -16.84 -11.08
C THR A 374 -17.98 -15.88 -11.76
N LEU A 375 -17.48 -14.74 -12.27
CA LEU A 375 -18.30 -13.80 -13.05
C LEU A 375 -18.83 -14.44 -14.33
N ALA A 376 -18.01 -15.24 -15.01
CA ALA A 376 -18.36 -15.87 -16.28
C ALA A 376 -19.36 -17.03 -16.14
N GLU A 377 -19.47 -17.68 -14.96
CA GLU A 377 -20.50 -18.69 -14.69
C GLU A 377 -21.91 -18.11 -14.66
N THR A 378 -22.02 -16.84 -14.27
CA THR A 378 -23.30 -16.13 -14.14
C THR A 378 -23.63 -15.28 -15.39
N ALA A 379 -22.67 -15.12 -16.29
CA ALA A 379 -22.84 -14.38 -17.54
C ALA A 379 -23.37 -15.29 -18.67
N ALA A 380 -24.19 -14.72 -19.55
CA ALA A 380 -24.48 -15.37 -20.83
C ALA A 380 -23.22 -15.42 -21.72
N ASP A 381 -23.20 -16.35 -22.68
CA ASP A 381 -22.06 -16.54 -23.58
C ASP A 381 -21.74 -15.28 -24.39
N GLY A 382 -20.47 -14.88 -24.37
CA GLY A 382 -19.91 -13.84 -25.24
C GLY A 382 -19.32 -14.42 -26.52
N THR A 383 -19.15 -13.58 -27.54
CA THR A 383 -18.48 -13.92 -28.79
C THR A 383 -17.45 -12.83 -29.10
N PRO A 384 -16.17 -13.01 -28.69
CA PRO A 384 -15.15 -12.01 -28.94
C PRO A 384 -14.96 -11.81 -30.44
N ALA A 385 -14.88 -10.55 -30.86
CA ALA A 385 -14.56 -10.18 -32.23
C ALA A 385 -13.14 -10.66 -32.62
N GLU A 386 -12.71 -10.35 -33.83
CA GLU A 386 -11.31 -10.53 -34.20
C GLU A 386 -10.40 -9.79 -33.20
N VAL A 387 -9.42 -10.51 -32.67
CA VAL A 387 -8.49 -9.98 -31.66
C VAL A 387 -7.10 -9.89 -32.24
N THR A 388 -6.42 -8.80 -31.92
CA THR A 388 -4.99 -8.63 -32.14
C THR A 388 -4.24 -8.84 -30.83
N SER A 389 -2.94 -9.05 -30.92
CA SER A 389 -2.09 -9.17 -29.74
C SER A 389 -0.98 -8.13 -29.76
N ILE A 390 -0.74 -7.50 -28.62
CA ILE A 390 0.32 -6.52 -28.40
C ILE A 390 1.08 -6.92 -27.14
N GLU A 391 2.42 -6.87 -27.17
CA GLU A 391 3.23 -7.06 -25.97
C GLU A 391 3.17 -5.80 -25.10
N LEU A 392 2.70 -5.93 -23.86
CA LEU A 392 2.63 -4.83 -22.88
C LEU A 392 3.97 -4.66 -22.16
N ALA A 393 4.56 -5.78 -21.77
CA ALA A 393 5.84 -5.90 -21.10
C ALA A 393 6.41 -7.30 -21.36
N ALA A 394 7.68 -7.52 -21.04
CA ALA A 394 8.36 -8.78 -21.32
C ALA A 394 7.57 -10.01 -20.86
N GLY A 395 7.05 -10.80 -21.81
CA GLY A 395 6.27 -12.01 -21.54
C GLY A 395 4.81 -11.78 -21.08
N MET A 396 4.34 -10.53 -21.11
CA MET A 396 2.96 -10.14 -20.85
C MET A 396 2.34 -9.59 -22.14
N THR A 397 1.26 -10.24 -22.60
CA THR A 397 0.62 -9.93 -23.87
C THR A 397 -0.83 -9.53 -23.64
N LEU A 398 -1.22 -8.37 -24.17
CA LEU A 398 -2.62 -7.97 -24.30
C LEU A 398 -3.19 -8.60 -25.57
N PHE A 399 -4.32 -9.28 -25.43
CA PHE A 399 -5.19 -9.70 -26.52
C PHE A 399 -6.40 -8.76 -26.51
N GLY A 400 -6.58 -8.01 -27.59
CA GLY A 400 -7.55 -6.92 -27.65
C GLY A 400 -8.26 -6.82 -29.00
N GLY A 401 -9.55 -6.50 -28.95
CA GLY A 401 -10.39 -6.23 -30.11
C GLY A 401 -11.46 -5.18 -29.80
N ALA A 402 -12.44 -5.02 -30.68
CA ALA A 402 -13.47 -3.99 -30.54
C ALA A 402 -14.31 -4.11 -29.25
N ASN A 403 -14.52 -5.33 -28.75
CA ASN A 403 -15.43 -5.64 -27.63
C ASN A 403 -14.80 -6.50 -26.52
N ALA A 404 -13.56 -6.98 -26.68
CA ALA A 404 -12.97 -7.98 -25.81
C ALA A 404 -11.50 -7.70 -25.51
N TRP A 405 -11.11 -7.87 -24.24
CA TRP A 405 -9.75 -7.66 -23.75
C TRP A 405 -9.35 -8.74 -22.74
N ALA A 406 -8.15 -9.28 -22.88
CA ALA A 406 -7.56 -10.19 -21.91
C ALA A 406 -6.04 -10.04 -21.91
N VAL A 407 -5.43 -10.14 -20.74
CA VAL A 407 -3.97 -10.13 -20.58
C VAL A 407 -3.50 -11.54 -20.27
N ARG A 408 -2.50 -12.03 -21.00
CA ARG A 408 -1.85 -13.32 -20.72
C ARG A 408 -0.44 -13.08 -20.22
N TYR A 409 -0.08 -13.77 -19.15
CA TYR A 409 1.27 -13.82 -18.60
C TYR A 409 1.59 -15.27 -18.22
N GLY A 410 2.55 -15.88 -18.91
CA GLY A 410 2.85 -17.31 -18.70
C GLY A 410 1.60 -18.18 -18.88
N ARG A 411 1.17 -18.83 -17.80
CA ARG A 411 -0.06 -19.64 -17.75
C ARG A 411 -1.26 -18.88 -17.18
N ASP A 412 -1.03 -17.71 -16.59
CA ASP A 412 -2.07 -16.90 -15.98
C ASP A 412 -2.75 -16.02 -17.05
N VAL A 413 -4.08 -15.90 -16.92
CA VAL A 413 -4.92 -15.08 -17.79
C VAL A 413 -5.74 -14.16 -16.90
N PHE A 414 -5.69 -12.87 -17.22
CA PHE A 414 -6.40 -11.81 -16.53
C PHE A 414 -7.38 -11.14 -17.47
N VAL A 415 -8.42 -10.54 -16.89
CA VAL A 415 -9.31 -9.63 -17.61
C VAL A 415 -9.04 -8.21 -17.09
N PRO A 416 -8.49 -7.31 -17.93
CA PRO A 416 -8.21 -5.95 -17.49
C PRO A 416 -9.51 -5.15 -17.34
N THR A 417 -9.60 -4.33 -16.30
CA THR A 417 -10.67 -3.35 -16.11
C THR A 417 -10.12 -2.07 -15.48
N VAL A 418 -10.74 -0.93 -15.78
CA VAL A 418 -10.43 0.37 -15.14
C VAL A 418 -11.49 0.73 -14.10
N TRP A 419 -12.76 0.43 -14.39
CA TRP A 419 -13.93 0.87 -13.60
C TRP A 419 -14.70 -0.28 -12.93
N GLY A 420 -14.09 -1.47 -12.87
CA GLY A 420 -14.73 -2.70 -12.41
C GLY A 420 -15.63 -3.36 -13.45
N GLU A 421 -15.90 -2.71 -14.58
CA GLU A 421 -16.77 -3.26 -15.64
C GLU A 421 -16.01 -4.20 -16.56
N ILE A 422 -16.60 -5.36 -16.82
CA ILE A 422 -16.04 -6.41 -17.67
C ILE A 422 -17.10 -6.88 -18.67
N SER A 423 -16.77 -6.83 -19.96
CA SER A 423 -17.64 -7.35 -21.00
C SER A 423 -17.67 -8.88 -21.01
N ARG A 424 -18.81 -9.45 -21.40
CA ARG A 424 -18.97 -10.91 -21.59
C ARG A 424 -17.99 -11.45 -22.62
N ASP A 425 -17.68 -10.66 -23.63
CA ASP A 425 -16.73 -11.02 -24.68
C ASP A 425 -15.29 -11.11 -24.15
N SER A 426 -14.93 -10.28 -23.17
CA SER A 426 -13.63 -10.36 -22.48
C SER A 426 -13.53 -11.64 -21.64
N LEU A 427 -14.61 -12.04 -20.96
CA LEU A 427 -14.67 -13.31 -20.22
C LEU A 427 -14.55 -14.51 -21.17
N ALA A 428 -15.25 -14.50 -22.29
CA ALA A 428 -15.17 -15.53 -23.32
C ALA A 428 -13.76 -15.62 -23.94
N LEU A 429 -13.11 -14.47 -24.18
CA LEU A 429 -11.73 -14.40 -24.64
C LEU A 429 -10.76 -15.01 -23.61
N ALA A 430 -10.91 -14.67 -22.32
CA ALA A 430 -10.08 -15.20 -21.25
C ALA A 430 -10.20 -16.73 -21.13
N ARG A 431 -11.43 -17.27 -21.20
CA ARG A 431 -11.67 -18.73 -21.27
C ARG A 431 -10.95 -19.38 -22.45
N ARG A 432 -11.06 -18.78 -23.65
CA ARG A 432 -10.38 -19.28 -24.86
C ARG A 432 -8.86 -19.30 -24.70
N LEU A 433 -8.28 -18.26 -24.12
CA LEU A 433 -6.83 -18.18 -23.89
C LEU A 433 -6.35 -19.19 -22.83
N THR A 434 -7.20 -19.49 -21.84
CA THR A 434 -6.91 -20.47 -20.78
C THR A 434 -6.94 -21.91 -21.29
N ALA A 435 -7.81 -22.22 -22.26
CA ALA A 435 -7.91 -23.55 -22.87
C ALA A 435 -6.69 -23.94 -23.74
N GLY A 436 -5.78 -23.00 -24.02
CA GLY A 436 -4.63 -23.18 -24.90
C GLY A 436 -4.97 -23.04 -26.39
N PRO A 437 -3.96 -23.01 -27.29
CA PRO A 437 -4.23 -23.12 -28.72
C PRO A 437 -4.83 -24.51 -28.99
N ALA A 438 -5.97 -24.55 -29.69
CA ALA A 438 -6.54 -25.78 -30.24
C ALA A 438 -5.60 -26.44 -31.27
#